data_AF-A0AAD4LBZ7-F1
#
_entry.id   AF-A0AAD4LBZ7-F1
#
_cell.length_a   1.000
_cell.length_b   1.000
_cell.length_c   1.000
_cell.angle_alpha   90.00
_cell.angle_beta   90.00
_cell.angle_gamma   90.00
#
_symmetry.space_group_name_H-M   'P 1'
#
loop_
_entity.id
_entity.type
_entity.pdbx_description
1 polymer ?
#
loop_
_entity_poly.entity_id
_entity_poly.type
_entity_poly.pdbx_seq_one_letter_code
_entity_poly.pdbx_strand_id
1 'polypeptide(L)'
;MKPHTPVTTMGQPLYHTGVIVNTEAAPLLAVHLQYLGGSAHTAPHSYKHNRGDDFIHYPITDTQGVTHQATFIQVVRGLDPLILGLVDDSNKVYSCLLYAEPQVQEAGKPHYSPEDMLHLVSSHSNQHWVDRVVNKLKDVGVKAELTCYRTYKHEAERMEQRLHTLAQVLGGVQGELTQCKFWLEMANVLGQDYGEAGSMGRRYWPHSAPRVSQLKRGDVTIGETDSYYTDMTM
;
A
#
# COMPACT_ATOMS: atom_id res chain seq x y z
N MET A 1 21.92 -12.96 -49.94
CA MET A 1 21.31 -12.41 -48.71
C MET A 1 21.72 -13.33 -47.56
N LYS A 2 22.47 -12.83 -46.58
CA LYS A 2 22.85 -13.61 -45.39
C LYS A 2 21.78 -13.40 -44.31
N PRO A 3 21.26 -14.46 -43.66
CA PRO A 3 20.32 -14.30 -42.57
C PRO A 3 21.04 -13.71 -41.35
N HIS A 4 20.54 -12.57 -40.86
CA HIS A 4 20.93 -12.03 -39.57
C HIS A 4 20.30 -12.89 -38.48
N THR A 5 21.12 -13.61 -37.74
CA THR A 5 20.73 -14.17 -36.44
C THR A 5 20.63 -13.03 -35.44
N PRO A 6 19.48 -12.82 -34.76
CA PRO A 6 19.41 -11.89 -33.66
C PRO A 6 20.24 -12.45 -32.51
N VAL A 7 21.26 -11.70 -32.10
CA VAL A 7 21.95 -11.92 -30.83
C VAL A 7 21.00 -11.43 -29.75
N THR A 8 20.23 -12.36 -29.16
CA THR A 8 19.50 -12.11 -27.93
C THR A 8 20.53 -12.01 -26.82
N THR A 9 20.98 -10.79 -26.54
CA THR A 9 21.74 -10.49 -25.32
C THR A 9 20.82 -10.83 -24.16
N MET A 10 21.08 -11.95 -23.47
CA MET A 10 20.40 -12.30 -22.23
C MET A 10 20.47 -11.09 -21.30
N GLY A 11 19.33 -10.47 -21.03
CA GLY A 11 19.25 -9.33 -20.14
C GLY A 11 19.80 -9.76 -18.79
N GLN A 12 20.94 -9.17 -18.39
CA GLN A 12 21.36 -9.31 -17.01
C GLN A 12 20.21 -8.80 -16.13
N PRO A 13 19.81 -9.54 -15.09
CA PRO A 13 18.84 -9.03 -14.13
C PRO A 13 19.32 -7.66 -13.68
N LEU A 14 18.46 -6.66 -13.88
CA LEU A 14 18.71 -5.27 -13.56
C LEU A 14 18.62 -5.15 -12.03
N TYR A 15 19.66 -5.62 -11.34
CA TYR A 15 19.83 -5.33 -9.92
C TYR A 15 19.96 -3.82 -9.83
N HIS A 16 18.87 -3.15 -9.44
CA HIS A 16 18.94 -1.75 -9.08
C HIS A 16 20.04 -1.61 -8.03
N THR A 17 20.98 -0.72 -8.30
CA THR A 17 22.10 -0.40 -7.43
C THR A 17 21.58 -0.27 -6.01
N GLY A 18 21.86 -1.28 -5.18
CA GLY A 18 21.36 -1.33 -3.82
C GLY A 18 21.72 -0.03 -3.11
N VAL A 19 20.77 0.54 -2.38
CA VAL A 19 21.05 1.73 -1.57
C VAL A 19 22.01 1.28 -0.47
N ILE A 20 23.28 1.66 -0.59
CA ILE A 20 24.27 1.47 0.47
C ILE A 20 23.98 2.54 1.52
N VAL A 21 23.32 2.15 2.60
CA VAL A 21 23.14 3.06 3.73
C VAL A 21 24.43 3.02 4.55
N ASN A 22 25.23 4.09 4.44
CA ASN A 22 26.41 4.22 5.28
C ASN A 22 25.95 4.50 6.72
N THR A 23 26.23 3.56 7.61
CA THR A 23 25.70 3.52 8.98
C THR A 23 26.27 4.62 9.86
N GLU A 24 27.42 5.18 9.49
CA GLU A 24 28.02 6.36 10.13
C GLU A 24 27.16 7.63 9.99
N ALA A 25 26.33 7.74 8.95
CA ALA A 25 25.48 8.91 8.68
C ALA A 25 24.04 8.75 9.20
N ALA A 26 23.64 7.56 9.66
CA ALA A 26 22.28 7.24 10.08
C ALA A 26 22.26 6.71 11.53
N PRO A 27 22.21 7.59 12.55
CA PRO A 27 22.40 7.21 13.96
C PRO A 27 21.36 6.20 14.47
N LEU A 28 20.14 6.18 13.91
CA LEU A 28 19.11 5.20 14.28
C LEU A 28 19.46 3.76 13.85
N LEU A 29 20.17 3.60 12.72
CA LEU A 29 20.70 2.30 12.29
C LEU A 29 21.97 1.93 13.07
N ALA A 30 22.81 2.91 13.40
CA ALA A 30 24.03 2.70 14.19
C ALA A 30 23.75 2.19 15.61
N VAL A 31 22.67 2.65 16.27
CA VAL A 31 22.25 2.15 17.58
C VAL A 31 21.89 0.66 17.55
N HIS A 32 21.32 0.18 16.43
CA HIS A 32 21.02 -1.24 16.27
C HIS A 32 22.28 -2.08 15.98
N LEU A 33 23.25 -1.51 15.25
CA LEU A 33 24.50 -2.20 14.91
C LEU A 33 25.53 -2.22 16.06
N GLN A 34 25.54 -1.23 16.96
CA GLN A 34 26.42 -1.24 18.15
C GLN A 34 26.08 -2.38 19.13
N TYR A 35 24.86 -2.93 19.07
CA TYR A 35 24.47 -4.14 19.80
C TYR A 35 24.99 -5.45 19.16
N LEU A 36 25.69 -5.38 18.02
CA LEU A 36 26.20 -6.54 17.29
C LEU A 36 27.62 -6.95 17.66
N GLY A 37 28.19 -6.40 18.73
CA GLY A 37 29.44 -6.90 19.34
C GLY A 37 29.34 -8.31 19.95
N GLY A 38 28.37 -9.13 19.53
CA GLY A 38 28.34 -10.56 19.79
C GLY A 38 29.38 -11.28 18.92
N SER A 39 29.83 -12.46 19.36
CA SER A 39 30.77 -13.28 18.58
C SER A 39 30.32 -13.40 17.12
N ALA A 40 31.25 -13.37 16.16
CA ALA A 40 31.03 -13.42 14.70
C ALA A 40 30.09 -14.55 14.19
N HIS A 41 29.69 -15.48 15.06
CA HIS A 41 28.81 -16.60 14.73
C HIS A 41 27.34 -16.40 15.15
N THR A 42 27.01 -15.34 15.90
CA THR A 42 25.64 -15.08 16.36
C THR A 42 24.94 -14.10 15.45
N ALA A 43 23.75 -14.45 14.97
CA ALA A 43 22.96 -13.57 14.11
C ALA A 43 22.56 -12.29 14.86
N PRO A 44 22.70 -11.12 14.21
CA PRO A 44 22.16 -9.87 14.69
C PRO A 44 20.68 -9.93 15.11
N HIS A 45 20.28 -9.07 16.04
CA HIS A 45 18.87 -8.98 16.43
C HIS A 45 17.99 -8.70 15.20
N SER A 46 16.89 -9.44 15.06
CA SER A 46 15.98 -9.41 13.90
C SER A 46 16.54 -9.95 12.57
N TYR A 47 17.82 -10.33 12.51
CA TYR A 47 18.39 -11.02 11.36
C TYR A 47 18.38 -12.54 11.58
N LYS A 48 18.40 -13.27 10.46
CA LYS A 48 18.58 -14.72 10.43
C LYS A 48 19.82 -15.06 9.62
N HIS A 49 20.42 -16.21 9.92
CA HIS A 49 21.44 -16.82 9.06
C HIS A 49 20.83 -17.14 7.69
N ASN A 50 21.48 -16.69 6.61
CA ASN A 50 21.07 -16.94 5.24
C ASN A 50 21.46 -18.36 4.79
N ARG A 51 20.73 -19.37 5.29
CA ARG A 51 21.03 -20.78 5.04
C ARG A 51 19.78 -21.66 5.14
N GLY A 52 19.82 -22.83 4.51
CA GLY A 52 18.75 -23.82 4.59
C GLY A 52 17.44 -23.33 3.96
N ASP A 53 16.33 -23.52 4.67
CA ASP A 53 14.99 -23.16 4.20
C ASP A 53 14.75 -21.64 4.10
N ASP A 54 15.57 -20.83 4.77
CA ASP A 54 15.53 -19.36 4.71
C ASP A 54 16.60 -18.81 3.74
N PHE A 55 17.25 -19.66 2.92
CA PHE A 55 18.27 -19.20 1.98
C PHE A 55 17.68 -18.34 0.86
N ILE A 56 18.23 -17.15 0.67
CA ILE A 56 17.92 -16.26 -0.44
C ILE A 56 19.20 -15.91 -1.17
N HIS A 57 19.28 -16.17 -2.47
CA HIS A 57 20.42 -15.77 -3.29
C HIS A 57 20.50 -14.25 -3.35
N TYR A 58 21.52 -13.68 -2.71
CA TYR A 58 21.72 -12.24 -2.62
C TYR A 58 23.21 -11.93 -2.71
N PRO A 59 23.76 -11.90 -3.93
CA PRO A 59 25.17 -11.59 -4.16
C PRO A 59 25.42 -10.09 -3.90
N ILE A 60 26.37 -9.81 -3.02
CA ILE A 60 26.81 -8.46 -2.63
C ILE A 60 28.24 -8.27 -3.11
N THR A 61 28.47 -7.27 -3.98
CA THR A 61 29.83 -6.91 -4.41
C THR A 61 30.41 -5.86 -3.46
N ASP A 62 31.56 -6.17 -2.87
CA ASP A 62 32.27 -5.28 -1.96
C ASP A 62 33.02 -4.15 -2.72
N THR A 63 33.66 -3.25 -1.97
CA THR A 63 34.43 -2.14 -2.54
C THR A 63 35.71 -2.58 -3.26
N GLN A 64 36.15 -3.82 -3.07
CA GLN A 64 37.27 -4.42 -3.78
C GLN A 64 36.82 -5.14 -5.06
N GLY A 65 35.52 -5.17 -5.35
CA GLY A 65 34.94 -5.85 -6.50
C GLY A 65 34.73 -7.35 -6.28
N VAL A 66 34.90 -7.86 -5.07
CA VAL A 66 34.66 -9.28 -4.74
C VAL A 66 33.19 -9.46 -4.37
N THR A 67 32.55 -10.46 -4.97
CA THR A 67 31.14 -10.78 -4.71
C THR A 67 31.04 -11.85 -3.62
N HIS A 68 30.32 -11.51 -2.55
CA HIS A 68 30.03 -12.39 -1.43
C HIS A 68 28.53 -12.66 -1.35
N GLN A 69 28.14 -13.83 -0.87
CA GLN A 69 26.75 -14.10 -0.53
C GLN A 69 26.47 -13.47 0.84
N ALA A 70 25.30 -12.83 1.03
CA ALA A 70 24.92 -12.31 2.34
C ALA A 70 24.90 -13.43 3.40
N THR A 71 25.62 -13.26 4.51
CA THR A 71 25.68 -14.22 5.63
C THR A 71 24.43 -14.16 6.49
N PHE A 72 23.93 -12.95 6.75
CA PHE A 72 22.70 -12.72 7.47
C PHE A 72 21.72 -11.93 6.62
N ILE A 73 20.44 -12.24 6.77
CA ILE A 73 19.36 -11.56 6.07
C ILE A 73 18.25 -11.17 7.02
N GLN A 74 17.57 -10.08 6.70
CA GLN A 74 16.32 -9.66 7.29
C GLN A 74 15.36 -9.30 6.15
N VAL A 75 14.17 -9.91 6.15
CA VAL A 75 13.13 -9.60 5.17
C VAL A 75 12.19 -8.57 5.77
N VAL A 76 12.16 -7.38 5.16
CA VAL A 76 11.23 -6.31 5.51
C VAL A 76 10.01 -6.43 4.60
N ARG A 77 8.87 -6.80 5.19
CA ARG A 77 7.60 -6.97 4.47
C ARG A 77 6.86 -5.63 4.42
N GLY A 78 7.26 -4.77 3.49
CA GLY A 78 6.58 -3.52 3.18
C GLY A 78 5.64 -3.65 1.98
N LEU A 79 5.24 -2.51 1.43
CA LEU A 79 4.56 -2.42 0.13
C LEU A 79 5.41 -3.01 -1.00
N ASP A 80 6.71 -2.72 -0.95
CA ASP A 80 7.72 -3.38 -1.76
C ASP A 80 8.59 -4.22 -0.80
N PRO A 81 8.50 -5.56 -0.86
CA PRO A 81 9.28 -6.41 0.01
C PRO A 81 10.77 -6.21 -0.26
N LEU A 82 11.55 -6.05 0.81
CA LEU A 82 12.98 -5.75 0.75
C LEU A 82 13.74 -6.80 1.56
N ILE A 83 14.93 -7.16 1.10
CA ILE A 83 15.92 -7.89 1.88
C ILE A 83 17.01 -6.92 2.30
N LEU A 84 17.33 -6.96 3.59
CA LEU A 84 18.56 -6.39 4.13
C LEU A 84 19.55 -7.53 4.33
N GLY A 85 20.70 -7.46 3.68
CA GLY A 85 21.79 -8.41 3.78
C GLY A 85 23.00 -7.84 4.51
N LEU A 86 23.64 -8.67 5.32
CA LEU A 86 24.93 -8.41 5.95
C LEU A 86 25.94 -9.45 5.49
N VAL A 87 27.16 -9.01 5.18
CA VAL A 87 28.30 -9.88 4.92
C VAL A 87 29.08 -10.04 6.23
N ASP A 88 29.64 -11.21 6.48
CA ASP A 88 30.50 -11.44 7.64
C ASP A 88 31.67 -10.45 7.64
N ASP A 89 32.08 -9.97 8.82
CA ASP A 89 33.13 -8.95 8.99
C ASP A 89 32.88 -7.58 8.33
N SER A 90 31.68 -7.31 7.82
CA SER A 90 31.31 -6.01 7.23
C SER A 90 30.32 -5.24 8.11
N ASN A 91 30.63 -3.96 8.37
CA ASN A 91 29.74 -3.04 9.10
C ASN A 91 28.68 -2.36 8.21
N LYS A 92 28.51 -2.85 6.98
CA LYS A 92 27.60 -2.27 5.98
C LYS A 92 26.34 -3.13 5.83
N VAL A 93 25.19 -2.46 5.78
CA VAL A 93 23.90 -3.08 5.43
C VAL A 93 23.65 -2.84 3.95
N TYR A 94 23.35 -3.92 3.23
CA TYR A 94 22.98 -3.87 1.82
C TYR A 94 21.49 -4.15 1.70
N SER A 95 20.78 -3.41 0.83
CA SER A 95 19.36 -3.63 0.59
C SER A 95 19.07 -3.94 -0.87
N CYS A 96 18.13 -4.85 -1.13
CA CYS A 96 17.58 -5.11 -2.46
C CYS A 96 16.08 -5.44 -2.35
N LEU A 97 15.34 -5.17 -3.42
CA LEU A 97 13.96 -5.63 -3.55
C LEU A 97 13.94 -7.17 -3.60
N LEU A 98 12.96 -7.75 -2.93
CA LEU A 98 12.75 -9.19 -2.86
C LEU A 98 11.56 -9.55 -3.74
N TYR A 99 11.84 -10.02 -4.94
CA TYR A 99 10.82 -10.60 -5.79
C TYR A 99 10.96 -12.11 -5.83
N ALA A 100 9.84 -12.81 -6.04
CA ALA A 100 9.87 -14.24 -6.32
C ALA A 100 10.63 -14.46 -7.63
N GLU A 101 11.58 -15.39 -7.62
CA GLU A 101 12.30 -15.72 -8.84
C GLU A 101 11.32 -16.44 -9.79
N PRO A 102 11.11 -15.94 -11.02
CA PRO A 102 10.20 -16.60 -11.95
C PRO A 102 10.77 -17.96 -12.33
N GLN A 103 10.11 -19.05 -11.91
CA GLN A 103 10.54 -20.41 -12.23
C GLN A 103 10.39 -20.77 -13.72
N VAL A 104 9.74 -19.93 -14.53
CA VAL A 104 9.45 -20.20 -15.94
C VAL A 104 10.34 -19.32 -16.82
N GLN A 105 11.35 -19.94 -17.44
CA GLN A 105 12.18 -19.29 -18.48
C GLN A 105 11.37 -19.13 -19.77
N GLU A 106 10.87 -17.91 -19.99
CA GLU A 106 10.39 -17.24 -21.24
C GLU A 106 9.40 -17.94 -22.20
N ALA A 107 9.27 -19.26 -22.25
CA ALA A 107 8.33 -19.94 -23.14
C ALA A 107 6.92 -20.00 -22.54
N GLY A 108 6.23 -18.86 -22.55
CA GLY A 108 4.82 -18.74 -22.15
C GLY A 108 4.64 -18.33 -20.69
N LYS A 109 4.87 -17.05 -20.40
CA LYS A 109 4.54 -16.45 -19.10
C LYS A 109 3.06 -16.72 -18.80
N PRO A 110 2.72 -17.37 -17.67
CA PRO A 110 1.31 -17.60 -17.33
C PRO A 110 0.60 -16.25 -17.23
N HIS A 111 -0.51 -16.11 -17.95
CA HIS A 111 -1.41 -14.97 -17.82
C HIS A 111 -2.49 -15.36 -16.82
N TYR A 112 -2.47 -14.72 -15.65
CA TYR A 112 -3.46 -14.95 -14.61
C TYR A 112 -4.63 -13.99 -14.83
N SER A 113 -5.85 -14.52 -14.90
CA SER A 113 -7.04 -13.67 -14.94
C SER A 113 -7.28 -13.04 -13.56
N PRO A 114 -8.09 -11.97 -13.47
CA PRO A 114 -8.54 -11.46 -12.17
C PRO A 114 -9.22 -12.53 -11.31
N GLU A 115 -9.92 -13.49 -11.92
CA GLU A 115 -10.56 -14.59 -11.17
C GLU A 115 -9.52 -15.54 -10.56
N ASP A 116 -8.45 -15.86 -11.28
CA ASP A 116 -7.36 -16.69 -10.75
C ASP A 116 -6.72 -16.03 -9.52
N MET A 117 -6.57 -14.71 -9.56
CA MET A 117 -5.98 -13.93 -8.47
C MET A 117 -6.87 -13.86 -7.23
N LEU A 118 -8.20 -14.04 -7.35
CA LEU A 118 -9.11 -14.04 -6.19
C LEU A 118 -8.77 -15.16 -5.20
N HIS A 119 -8.24 -16.28 -5.67
CA HIS A 119 -7.84 -17.40 -4.80
C HIS A 119 -6.71 -17.04 -3.83
N LEU A 120 -5.95 -15.97 -4.13
CA LEU A 120 -4.83 -15.52 -3.30
C LEU A 120 -5.27 -14.59 -2.16
N VAL A 121 -6.51 -14.08 -2.17
CA VAL A 121 -7.03 -13.14 -1.17
C VAL A 121 -7.27 -13.83 0.17
N SER A 122 -6.99 -13.12 1.27
CA SER A 122 -7.13 -13.65 2.64
C SER A 122 -8.55 -14.07 3.00
N SER A 123 -9.59 -13.50 2.37
CA SER A 123 -10.99 -13.80 2.65
C SER A 123 -11.53 -15.00 1.85
N HIS A 124 -10.75 -15.58 0.94
CA HIS A 124 -11.20 -16.69 0.10
C HIS A 124 -11.18 -18.01 0.87
N SER A 125 -12.18 -18.86 0.64
CA SER A 125 -12.28 -20.23 1.19
C SER A 125 -11.05 -21.12 0.96
N ASN A 126 -10.21 -20.83 -0.04
CA ASN A 126 -9.04 -21.63 -0.41
C ASN A 126 -7.74 -21.14 0.22
N GLN A 127 -7.78 -20.09 1.08
CA GLN A 127 -6.60 -19.48 1.67
C GLN A 127 -5.68 -20.52 2.34
N HIS A 128 -6.23 -21.42 3.15
CA HIS A 128 -5.44 -22.45 3.83
C HIS A 128 -4.70 -23.40 2.89
N TRP A 129 -5.25 -23.67 1.71
CA TRP A 129 -4.60 -24.50 0.70
C TRP A 129 -3.45 -23.74 0.05
N VAL A 130 -3.67 -22.46 -0.34
CA VAL A 130 -2.64 -21.60 -0.91
C VAL A 130 -1.48 -21.43 0.09
N ASP A 131 -1.77 -21.13 1.35
CA ASP A 131 -0.74 -20.97 2.39
C ASP A 131 0.07 -22.26 2.59
N ARG A 132 -0.59 -23.42 2.51
CA ARG A 132 0.09 -24.72 2.58
C ARG A 132 1.01 -24.95 1.38
N VAL A 133 0.57 -24.59 0.17
CA VAL A 133 1.38 -24.72 -1.05
C VAL A 133 2.59 -23.78 -0.98
N VAL A 134 2.39 -22.52 -0.60
CA VAL A 134 3.47 -21.54 -0.46
C VAL A 134 4.47 -21.95 0.60
N ASN A 135 4.03 -22.44 1.75
CA ASN A 135 4.94 -22.95 2.78
C ASN A 135 5.70 -24.22 2.33
N LYS A 136 5.13 -25.03 1.42
CA LYS A 136 5.81 -26.19 0.84
C LYS A 136 6.85 -25.82 -0.21
N LEU A 137 6.64 -24.70 -0.95
CA LEU A 137 7.61 -24.20 -1.92
C LEU A 137 8.91 -23.73 -1.26
N LYS A 138 8.87 -23.36 0.03
CA LYS A 138 10.02 -22.83 0.80
C LYS A 138 10.69 -21.62 0.13
N ASP A 139 9.96 -20.91 -0.73
CA ASP A 139 10.43 -19.70 -1.37
C ASP A 139 10.00 -18.48 -0.54
N VAL A 140 10.99 -17.79 0.03
CA VAL A 140 10.77 -16.62 0.87
C VAL A 140 10.24 -15.44 0.05
N GLY A 141 10.64 -15.31 -1.22
CA GLY A 141 10.15 -14.29 -2.14
C GLY A 141 8.67 -14.47 -2.44
N VAL A 142 8.23 -15.69 -2.80
CA VAL A 142 6.81 -16.00 -3.03
C VAL A 142 5.96 -15.70 -1.79
N LYS A 143 6.45 -16.05 -0.60
CA LYS A 143 5.76 -15.78 0.66
C LYS A 143 5.65 -14.27 0.94
N ALA A 144 6.71 -13.52 0.67
CA ALA A 144 6.72 -12.07 0.84
C ALA A 144 5.74 -11.40 -0.14
N GLU A 145 5.79 -11.75 -1.43
CA GLU A 145 4.89 -11.22 -2.46
C GLU A 145 3.42 -11.53 -2.17
N LEU A 146 3.08 -12.77 -1.79
CA LEU A 146 1.71 -13.12 -1.43
C LEU A 146 1.19 -12.28 -0.26
N THR A 147 2.05 -12.03 0.73
CA THR A 147 1.71 -11.17 1.87
C THR A 147 1.44 -9.74 1.39
N CYS A 148 2.32 -9.19 0.55
CA CYS A 148 2.16 -7.85 -0.02
C CYS A 148 0.87 -7.75 -0.83
N TYR A 149 0.61 -8.71 -1.72
CA TYR A 149 -0.61 -8.78 -2.52
C TYR A 149 -1.88 -8.74 -1.65
N ARG A 150 -1.92 -9.54 -0.58
CA ARG A 150 -3.06 -9.55 0.35
C ARG A 150 -3.24 -8.20 1.06
N THR A 151 -2.14 -7.60 1.51
CA THR A 151 -2.16 -6.25 2.11
C THR A 151 -2.68 -5.22 1.11
N TYR A 152 -2.18 -5.22 -0.13
CA TYR A 152 -2.65 -4.32 -1.19
C TYR A 152 -4.13 -4.50 -1.47
N LYS A 153 -4.61 -5.75 -1.55
CA LYS A 153 -6.02 -6.01 -1.81
C LYS A 153 -6.91 -5.48 -0.69
N HIS A 154 -6.51 -5.69 0.57
CA HIS A 154 -7.22 -5.15 1.73
C HIS A 154 -7.22 -3.61 1.74
N GLU A 155 -6.08 -2.98 1.47
CA GLU A 155 -5.98 -1.53 1.38
C GLU A 155 -6.82 -0.96 0.23
N ALA A 156 -6.85 -1.64 -0.92
CA ALA A 156 -7.68 -1.25 -2.06
C ALA A 156 -9.17 -1.31 -1.70
N GLU A 157 -9.63 -2.38 -1.04
CA GLU A 157 -11.01 -2.51 -0.56
C GLU A 157 -11.36 -1.39 0.45
N ARG A 158 -10.45 -1.08 1.37
CA ARG A 158 -10.63 0.03 2.32
C ARG A 158 -10.77 1.38 1.61
N MET A 159 -9.92 1.63 0.60
CA MET A 159 -9.99 2.88 -0.17
C MET A 159 -11.27 2.97 -1.01
N GLU A 160 -11.74 1.87 -1.60
CA GLU A 160 -13.00 1.80 -2.33
C GLU A 160 -14.20 2.12 -1.44
N GLN A 161 -14.25 1.52 -0.23
CA GLN A 161 -15.28 1.83 0.77
C GLN A 161 -15.27 3.32 1.14
N ARG A 162 -14.07 3.88 1.38
CA ARG A 162 -13.93 5.31 1.70
C ARG A 162 -14.41 6.21 0.57
N LEU A 163 -14.11 5.87 -0.70
CA LEU A 163 -14.60 6.61 -1.86
C LEU A 163 -16.14 6.55 -1.95
N HIS A 164 -16.73 5.39 -1.68
CA HIS A 164 -18.19 5.24 -1.66
C HIS A 164 -18.84 6.15 -0.61
N THR A 165 -18.29 6.17 0.61
CA THR A 165 -18.76 7.08 1.67
C THR A 165 -18.64 8.55 1.28
N LEU A 166 -17.50 8.95 0.70
CA LEU A 166 -17.31 10.33 0.24
C LEU A 166 -18.28 10.72 -0.89
N ALA A 167 -18.56 9.80 -1.81
CA ALA A 167 -19.53 10.01 -2.88
C ALA A 167 -20.95 10.23 -2.33
N GLN A 168 -21.35 9.47 -1.30
CA GLN A 168 -22.63 9.65 -0.62
C GLN A 168 -22.73 11.02 0.06
N VAL A 169 -21.69 11.43 0.79
CA VAL A 169 -21.63 12.75 1.45
C VAL A 169 -21.72 13.87 0.41
N LEU A 170 -20.97 13.77 -0.69
CA LEU A 170 -21.01 14.74 -1.77
C LEU A 170 -22.41 14.84 -2.40
N GLY A 171 -23.07 13.70 -2.63
CA GLY A 171 -24.45 13.66 -3.11
C GLY A 171 -25.43 14.37 -2.16
N GLY A 172 -25.26 14.18 -0.85
CA GLY A 172 -26.04 14.89 0.17
C GLY A 172 -25.88 16.41 0.09
N VAL A 173 -24.64 16.90 0.06
CA VAL A 173 -24.32 18.34 -0.04
C VAL A 173 -24.86 18.95 -1.33
N GLN A 174 -24.75 18.25 -2.46
CA GLN A 174 -25.30 18.72 -3.73
C GLN A 174 -26.83 18.80 -3.72
N GLY A 175 -27.49 17.84 -3.05
CA GLY A 175 -28.93 17.86 -2.82
C GLY A 175 -29.36 19.10 -2.01
N GLU A 176 -28.70 19.36 -0.88
CA GLU A 176 -28.97 20.54 -0.05
C GLU A 176 -28.73 21.86 -0.79
N LEU A 177 -27.66 21.95 -1.58
CA LEU A 177 -27.36 23.13 -2.39
C LEU A 177 -28.45 23.38 -3.43
N THR A 178 -28.89 22.33 -4.12
CA THR A 178 -29.95 22.42 -5.14
C THR A 178 -31.27 22.87 -4.51
N GLN A 179 -31.59 22.34 -3.33
CA GLN A 179 -32.76 22.76 -2.57
C GLN A 179 -32.65 24.24 -2.16
N CYS A 180 -31.50 24.69 -1.66
CA CYS A 180 -31.28 26.11 -1.33
C CYS A 180 -31.45 27.03 -2.55
N LYS A 181 -30.90 26.65 -3.71
CA LYS A 181 -31.07 27.41 -4.96
C LYS A 181 -32.53 27.52 -5.35
N PHE A 182 -33.27 26.41 -5.32
CA PHE A 182 -34.69 26.40 -5.59
C PHE A 182 -35.48 27.36 -4.68
N TRP A 183 -35.18 27.36 -3.37
CA TRP A 183 -35.82 28.29 -2.44
C TRP A 183 -35.48 29.76 -2.72
N LEU A 184 -34.23 30.05 -3.09
CA LEU A 184 -33.81 31.40 -3.48
C LEU A 184 -34.49 31.87 -4.76
N GLU A 185 -34.59 30.99 -5.76
CA GLU A 185 -35.31 31.28 -7.02
C GLU A 185 -36.79 31.57 -6.76
N MET A 186 -37.46 30.74 -5.96
CA MET A 186 -38.86 30.96 -5.60
C MET A 186 -39.07 32.25 -4.79
N ALA A 187 -38.18 32.57 -3.87
CA ALA A 187 -38.22 33.83 -3.13
C ALA A 187 -38.05 35.05 -4.06
N ASN A 188 -37.20 34.94 -5.08
CA ASN A 188 -37.01 35.99 -6.08
C ASN A 188 -38.26 36.20 -6.95
N VAL A 189 -38.88 35.11 -7.43
CA VAL A 189 -40.15 35.17 -8.19
C VAL A 189 -41.25 35.85 -7.38
N LEU A 190 -41.44 35.42 -6.12
CA LEU A 190 -42.41 36.06 -5.23
C LEU A 190 -42.10 37.55 -5.03
N GLY A 191 -40.83 37.91 -4.85
CA GLY A 191 -40.40 39.30 -4.69
C GLY A 191 -40.73 40.20 -5.88
N GLN A 192 -40.68 39.67 -7.12
CA GLN A 192 -41.04 40.41 -8.33
C GLN A 192 -42.53 40.71 -8.39
N ASP A 193 -43.39 39.73 -8.11
CA ASP A 193 -44.85 39.92 -8.07
C ASP A 193 -45.25 41.01 -7.06
N TYR A 194 -44.58 41.07 -5.90
CA TYR A 194 -44.85 42.11 -4.89
C TYR A 194 -44.22 43.47 -5.22
N GLY A 195 -43.19 43.51 -6.07
CA GLY A 195 -42.55 44.75 -6.53
C GLY A 195 -43.43 45.55 -7.51
N GLU A 196 -44.21 44.87 -8.33
CA GLU A 196 -45.24 45.50 -9.19
C GLU A 196 -46.49 45.91 -8.39
N ALA A 197 -46.78 45.21 -7.27
CA ALA A 197 -47.85 45.53 -6.33
C ALA A 197 -47.48 46.62 -5.30
N GLY A 198 -46.59 47.55 -5.68
CA GLY A 198 -46.18 48.70 -4.88
C GLY A 198 -47.32 49.68 -4.58
N SER A 199 -48.27 49.30 -3.73
CA SER A 199 -48.99 50.21 -2.83
C SER A 199 -49.85 49.54 -1.74
N MET A 200 -49.94 48.21 -1.61
CA MET A 200 -50.72 47.62 -0.53
C MET A 200 -50.08 46.37 0.10
N GLY A 201 -49.59 46.52 1.33
CA GLY A 201 -49.70 45.47 2.34
C GLY A 201 -48.46 44.62 2.63
N ARG A 202 -47.49 45.19 3.37
CA ARG A 202 -46.42 44.44 4.06
C ARG A 202 -46.95 43.62 5.26
N ARG A 203 -47.86 42.64 5.06
CA ARG A 203 -48.39 41.86 6.20
C ARG A 203 -48.48 40.34 6.05
N TYR A 204 -48.10 39.76 4.92
CA TYR A 204 -48.13 38.30 4.80
C TYR A 204 -46.76 37.76 4.40
N TRP A 205 -45.87 37.69 5.39
CA TRP A 205 -44.81 36.69 5.35
C TRP A 205 -45.40 35.40 5.91
N PRO A 206 -45.48 34.29 5.16
CA PRO A 206 -46.00 33.04 5.70
C PRO A 206 -45.07 32.57 6.82
N HIS A 207 -45.59 32.53 8.05
CA HIS A 207 -44.89 32.01 9.23
C HIS A 207 -44.53 30.51 9.14
N SER A 208 -44.87 29.86 8.04
CA SER A 208 -44.57 28.46 7.74
C SER A 208 -43.32 28.26 6.89
N ALA A 209 -42.60 29.32 6.48
CA ALA A 209 -41.25 29.13 5.94
C ALA A 209 -40.38 28.52 7.05
N PRO A 210 -39.89 27.28 6.92
CA PRO A 210 -39.07 26.67 7.94
C PRO A 210 -37.86 27.58 8.16
N ARG A 211 -37.70 28.06 9.41
CA ARG A 211 -36.51 28.84 9.78
C ARG A 211 -35.29 28.01 9.38
N VAL A 212 -34.34 28.60 8.67
CA VAL A 212 -33.06 27.94 8.32
C VAL A 212 -32.34 27.39 9.57
N SER A 213 -32.61 27.94 10.75
CA SER A 213 -32.15 27.40 12.04
C SER A 213 -32.84 26.12 12.53
N GLN A 214 -33.89 25.64 11.84
CA GLN A 214 -34.60 24.38 12.12
C GLN A 214 -34.31 23.28 11.08
N LEU A 215 -33.51 23.55 10.04
CA LEU A 215 -32.70 22.51 9.42
C LEU A 215 -31.74 22.05 10.51
N LYS A 216 -32.19 21.11 11.35
CA LYS A 216 -31.30 20.26 12.13
C LYS A 216 -30.26 19.84 11.11
N ARG A 217 -28.98 20.17 11.35
CA ARG A 217 -27.89 19.39 10.77
C ARG A 217 -28.35 17.97 11.03
N GLY A 218 -28.73 17.24 9.97
CA GLY A 218 -28.80 15.81 10.11
C GLY A 218 -27.46 15.47 10.71
N ASP A 219 -27.48 14.89 11.91
CA ASP A 219 -26.27 14.43 12.57
C ASP A 219 -25.69 13.39 11.61
N VAL A 220 -24.95 13.86 10.61
CA VAL A 220 -23.82 13.15 10.06
C VAL A 220 -22.87 13.18 11.26
N THR A 221 -23.12 12.25 12.18
CA THR A 221 -22.05 11.68 12.97
C THR A 221 -21.06 11.21 11.92
N ILE A 222 -20.12 12.10 11.58
CA ILE A 222 -18.80 11.71 11.15
C ILE A 222 -18.35 10.90 12.35
N GLY A 223 -18.64 9.60 12.34
CA GLY A 223 -18.19 8.68 13.38
C GLY A 223 -16.73 9.02 13.56
N GLU A 224 -16.37 9.34 14.80
CA GLU A 224 -14.99 9.62 15.19
C GLU A 224 -14.13 8.65 14.39
N THR A 225 -13.29 9.19 13.51
CA THR A 225 -12.36 8.39 12.74
C THR A 225 -11.55 7.63 13.76
N ASP A 226 -11.91 6.37 13.94
CA ASP A 226 -11.27 5.49 14.89
C ASP A 226 -9.77 5.55 14.61
N SER A 227 -9.07 6.00 15.63
CA SER A 227 -7.61 6.00 15.72
C SER A 227 -7.12 4.54 15.83
N TYR A 228 -7.22 3.76 14.75
CA TYR A 228 -6.71 2.39 14.68
C TYR A 228 -5.23 2.33 14.26
N TYR A 229 -4.37 3.18 14.84
CA TYR A 229 -2.92 3.12 14.62
C TYR A 229 -2.11 2.58 15.80
N THR A 230 -2.76 2.04 16.83
CA THR A 230 -2.08 1.28 17.89
C THR A 230 -2.26 -0.22 17.63
N ASP A 231 -1.13 -0.91 17.53
CA ASP A 231 -0.94 -2.37 17.49
C ASP A 231 -0.99 -3.08 16.13
N MET A 232 0.01 -2.79 15.29
CA MET A 232 0.64 -3.84 14.46
C MET A 232 2.14 -3.91 14.77
N THR A 233 2.47 -4.47 15.92
CA THR A 233 3.78 -5.07 16.20
C THR A 233 3.55 -6.46 16.77
N MET A 234 3.68 -7.46 15.91
CA MET A 234 4.01 -8.84 16.25
C MET A 234 4.99 -9.37 15.22
#